data_AF-A0A9Q4PWB7-F1
#
_entry.id   AF-A0A9Q4PWB7-F1
#
_cell.length_a   1.000
_cell.length_b   1.000
_cell.length_c   1.000
_cell.angle_alpha   90.00
_cell.angle_beta   90.00
_cell.angle_gamma   90.00
#
_symmetry.space_group_name_H-M   'P 1'
#
loop_
_entity.id
_entity.type
_entity.pdbx_description
1 polymer ?
#
loop_
_entity_poly.entity_id
_entity_poly.type
_entity_poly.pdbx_seq_one_letter_code
_entity_poly.pdbx_strand_id
1 'polypeptide(L)'
;MLPIGALGETTFPAGWYIYVGSALGPGGLARADRHIRVFHAGGEHPPRWHIDHLLSDNRFILTAAVCGETEDRLECTLAHYLGGDEIGGFGCSDCRCTSHLFYRNNNPQQECCKALNACGCKPVMISVTPGQGHI
;
A
#
# COMPACT_ATOMS: atom_id res chain seq x y z
N MET A 1 12.20 2.87 14.79
CA MET A 1 12.07 3.81 13.66
C MET A 1 12.53 3.13 12.39
N LEU A 2 12.11 3.64 11.23
CA LEU A 2 12.47 3.20 9.89
C LEU A 2 12.59 4.45 9.00
N PRO A 3 13.69 4.66 8.27
CA PRO A 3 13.79 5.74 7.31
C PRO A 3 12.95 5.48 6.06
N ILE A 4 12.03 6.41 5.75
CA ILE A 4 11.11 6.34 4.61
C ILE A 4 11.42 7.47 3.63
N GLY A 5 12.45 7.31 2.80
CA GLY A 5 12.80 8.27 1.75
C GLY A 5 12.77 9.73 2.22
N ALA A 6 12.02 10.59 1.52
CA ALA A 6 11.87 12.01 1.86
C ALA A 6 11.02 12.28 3.11
N LEU A 7 10.26 11.31 3.60
CA LEU A 7 9.49 11.41 4.85
C LEU A 7 10.39 11.32 6.09
N GLY A 8 11.57 10.70 5.96
CA GLY A 8 12.53 10.56 7.06
C GLY A 8 12.21 9.44 8.04
N GLU A 9 12.77 9.54 9.26
CA GLU A 9 12.61 8.53 10.31
C GLU A 9 11.17 8.49 10.83
N THR A 10 10.51 7.34 10.67
CA THR A 10 9.11 7.14 11.04
C THR A 10 8.96 5.97 12.00
N THR A 11 8.00 6.07 12.93
CA THR A 11 7.66 4.98 13.88
C THR A 11 6.38 4.29 13.43
N PHE A 12 6.41 2.97 13.48
CA PHE A 12 5.29 2.11 13.09
C PHE A 12 4.92 1.21 14.28
N PRO A 13 3.83 1.50 15.00
CA PRO A 13 3.30 0.59 16.00
C PRO A 13 2.98 -0.80 15.43
N ALA A 14 3.02 -1.83 16.27
CA ALA A 14 2.60 -3.17 15.85
C ALA A 14 1.10 -3.16 15.48
N GLY A 15 0.76 -3.76 14.35
CA GLY A 15 -0.60 -3.82 13.83
C GLY A 15 -0.62 -3.98 12.32
N TRP A 16 -1.72 -3.58 11.72
CA TRP A 16 -1.97 -3.70 10.29
C TRP A 16 -1.88 -2.34 9.62
N TYR A 17 -1.41 -2.34 8.37
CA TYR A 17 -1.28 -1.14 7.57
C TYR A 17 -1.98 -1.33 6.23
N ILE A 18 -2.71 -0.30 5.79
CA ILE A 18 -3.36 -0.22 4.49
C ILE A 18 -2.66 0.89 3.70
N TYR A 19 -2.02 0.52 2.59
CA TYR A 19 -1.47 1.48 1.65
C TYR A 19 -2.39 1.64 0.45
N VAL A 20 -2.68 2.88 0.06
CA VAL A 20 -3.49 3.22 -1.10
C VAL A 20 -2.60 3.80 -2.19
N GLY A 21 -2.79 3.34 -3.44
CA GLY A 21 -2.09 3.88 -4.59
C GLY A 21 -2.82 3.59 -5.90
N SER A 22 -2.59 4.43 -6.91
CA SER A 22 -3.17 4.25 -8.24
C SER A 22 -2.34 3.31 -9.11
N ALA A 23 -3.01 2.62 -10.04
CA ALA A 23 -2.40 1.87 -11.13
C ALA A 23 -2.74 2.47 -12.52
N LEU A 24 -3.22 3.72 -12.59
CA LEU A 24 -3.68 4.36 -13.84
C LEU A 24 -2.54 4.87 -14.76
N GLY A 25 -1.28 4.65 -14.37
CA GLY A 25 -0.15 4.97 -15.24
C GLY A 25 -0.07 4.01 -16.43
N PRO A 26 0.80 4.29 -17.43
CA PRO A 26 0.94 3.45 -18.62
C PRO A 26 1.38 2.00 -18.33
N GLY A 27 1.87 1.71 -17.13
CA GLY A 27 2.24 0.37 -16.69
C GLY A 27 1.13 -0.43 -16.00
N GLY A 28 -0.06 0.14 -15.78
CA GLY A 28 -1.16 -0.57 -15.12
C GLY A 28 -0.76 -1.17 -13.76
N LEU A 29 -1.09 -2.44 -13.57
CA LEU A 29 -0.76 -3.23 -12.38
C LEU A 29 0.74 -3.53 -12.20
N ALA A 30 1.62 -3.20 -13.17
CA ALA A 30 3.06 -3.42 -13.01
C ALA A 30 3.65 -2.70 -11.78
N ARG A 31 2.98 -1.63 -11.31
CA ARG A 31 3.31 -0.96 -10.04
C ARG A 31 3.02 -1.86 -8.83
N ALA A 32 1.85 -2.48 -8.78
CA ALA A 32 1.51 -3.43 -7.73
C ALA A 32 2.44 -4.65 -7.75
N ASP A 33 2.73 -5.20 -8.94
CA ASP A 33 3.66 -6.32 -9.09
C ASP A 33 5.07 -5.96 -8.59
N ARG A 34 5.51 -4.71 -8.82
CA ARG A 34 6.79 -4.24 -8.28
C ARG A 34 6.80 -4.25 -6.76
N HIS A 35 5.75 -3.78 -6.10
CA HIS A 35 5.69 -3.78 -4.64
C HIS A 35 5.79 -5.21 -4.08
N ILE A 36 5.11 -6.17 -4.72
CA ILE A 36 5.21 -7.59 -4.37
C ILE A 36 6.64 -8.11 -4.58
N ARG A 37 7.30 -7.77 -5.69
CA ARG A 37 8.72 -8.13 -5.90
C ARG A 37 9.67 -7.52 -4.88
N VAL A 38 9.48 -6.25 -4.52
CA VAL A 38 10.28 -5.58 -3.49
C VAL A 38 10.13 -6.29 -2.14
N PHE A 39 8.89 -6.67 -1.78
CA PHE A 39 8.63 -7.47 -0.58
C PHE A 39 9.38 -8.80 -0.59
N HIS A 40 9.31 -9.56 -1.69
CA HIS A 40 10.01 -10.84 -1.77
C HIS A 40 11.54 -10.72 -1.79
N ALA A 41 12.08 -9.63 -2.32
CA ALA A 41 13.51 -9.40 -2.41
C ALA A 41 14.15 -8.95 -1.08
N GLY A 42 13.36 -8.61 -0.05
CA GLY A 42 13.88 -8.35 1.30
C GLY A 42 14.98 -7.28 1.39
N GLY A 43 14.90 -6.24 0.54
CA GLY A 43 15.87 -5.14 0.51
C GLY A 43 16.98 -5.26 -0.54
N GLU A 44 17.02 -6.33 -1.34
CA GLU A 44 17.93 -6.42 -2.49
C GLU A 44 17.52 -5.48 -3.65
N HIS A 45 16.26 -5.04 -3.68
CA HIS A 45 15.76 -4.06 -4.63
C HIS A 45 15.77 -2.65 -4.04
N PRO A 46 16.34 -1.64 -4.75
CA PRO A 46 16.35 -0.28 -4.26
C PRO A 46 14.92 0.29 -4.16
N PRO A 47 14.54 0.84 -2.99
CA PRO A 47 13.24 1.48 -2.82
C PRO A 47 13.07 2.69 -3.73
N ARG A 48 11.87 2.83 -4.32
CA ARG A 48 11.50 3.99 -5.15
C ARG A 48 10.38 4.82 -4.54
N TRP A 49 9.39 4.18 -3.91
CA TRP A 49 8.28 4.83 -3.25
C TRP A 49 8.30 4.55 -1.75
N HIS A 50 7.59 5.34 -0.95
CA HIS A 50 7.53 5.14 0.50
C HIS A 50 7.13 3.70 0.88
N ILE A 51 6.18 3.10 0.16
CA ILE A 51 5.78 1.71 0.41
C ILE A 51 6.90 0.70 0.11
N ASP A 52 7.80 0.97 -0.85
CA ASP A 52 8.94 0.08 -1.13
C ASP A 52 9.90 0.02 0.06
N HIS A 53 10.08 1.12 0.81
CA HIS A 53 10.89 1.14 2.03
C HIS A 53 10.28 0.24 3.11
N LEU A 54 8.95 0.30 3.27
CA LEU A 54 8.21 -0.53 4.21
C LEU A 54 8.33 -2.01 3.86
N LEU A 55 8.14 -2.34 2.58
CA LEU A 55 8.16 -3.72 2.10
C LEU A 55 9.56 -4.33 2.05
N SER A 56 10.61 -3.51 2.03
CA SER A 56 12.00 -3.97 2.10
C SER A 56 12.45 -4.31 3.52
N ASP A 57 11.70 -3.89 4.55
CA ASP A 57 12.04 -4.10 5.95
C ASP A 57 11.39 -5.39 6.47
N ASN A 58 12.19 -6.27 7.06
CA ASN A 58 11.76 -7.60 7.53
C ASN A 58 10.75 -7.58 8.70
N ARG A 59 10.47 -6.42 9.30
CA ARG A 59 9.43 -6.27 10.32
C ARG A 59 8.02 -6.20 9.72
N PHE A 60 7.91 -6.00 8.41
CA PHE A 60 6.63 -5.93 7.70
C PHE A 60 6.41 -7.17 6.84
N ILE A 61 5.15 -7.59 6.79
CA ILE A 61 4.70 -8.72 5.97
C ILE A 61 3.58 -8.22 5.06
N LEU A 62 3.80 -8.28 3.74
CA LEU A 62 2.72 -8.06 2.79
C LEU A 62 1.81 -9.28 2.77
N THR A 63 0.55 -9.09 3.15
CA THR A 63 -0.41 -10.19 3.25
C THR A 63 -1.33 -10.29 2.04
N ALA A 64 -1.68 -9.17 1.42
CA ALA A 64 -2.52 -9.13 0.24
C ALA A 64 -2.35 -7.82 -0.55
N ALA A 65 -2.64 -7.88 -1.84
CA ALA A 65 -3.01 -6.74 -2.66
C ALA A 65 -4.52 -6.81 -2.94
N VAL A 66 -5.25 -5.72 -2.71
CA VAL A 66 -6.68 -5.62 -3.06
C VAL A 66 -6.82 -4.57 -4.15
N CYS A 67 -7.15 -5.00 -5.36
CA CYS A 67 -7.19 -4.18 -6.55
C CYS A 67 -8.64 -3.94 -6.99
N GLY A 68 -8.91 -2.78 -7.58
CA GLY A 68 -10.15 -2.48 -8.27
C GLY A 68 -9.84 -1.79 -9.59
N GLU A 69 -10.43 -2.28 -10.67
CA GLU A 69 -10.27 -1.69 -12.01
C GLU A 69 -11.18 -0.46 -12.15
N THR A 70 -10.63 0.59 -12.76
CA THR A 70 -11.34 1.86 -13.02
C THR A 70 -10.56 2.68 -14.05
N GLU A 71 -11.26 3.58 -14.74
CA GLU A 71 -10.65 4.65 -15.56
C GLU A 71 -10.55 5.97 -14.78
N ASP A 72 -11.26 6.09 -13.65
CA ASP A 72 -11.33 7.29 -12.83
C ASP A 72 -10.17 7.37 -11.82
N ARG A 73 -9.72 8.60 -11.52
CA ARG A 73 -8.68 8.86 -10.50
C ARG A 73 -9.26 8.73 -9.09
N LEU A 74 -9.44 7.50 -8.62
CA LEU A 74 -10.10 7.18 -7.34
C LEU A 74 -9.16 7.01 -6.14
N GLU A 75 -7.84 7.20 -6.31
CA GLU A 75 -6.85 7.01 -5.22
C GLU A 75 -7.18 7.83 -3.97
N CYS A 76 -7.37 9.15 -4.11
CA CYS A 76 -7.68 10.02 -2.98
C CYS A 76 -9.09 9.76 -2.41
N THR A 77 -10.05 9.39 -3.27
CA THR A 77 -11.40 9.01 -2.85
C THR A 77 -11.36 7.74 -1.98
N LEU A 78 -10.61 6.74 -2.41
CA LEU A 78 -10.41 5.49 -1.67
C LEU A 78 -9.67 5.73 -0.35
N ALA A 79 -8.63 6.57 -0.36
CA ALA A 79 -7.93 6.99 0.85
C ALA A 79 -8.88 7.69 1.84
N HIS A 80 -9.78 8.56 1.35
CA HIS A 80 -10.80 9.22 2.18
C HIS A 80 -11.80 8.23 2.79
N TYR A 81 -12.26 7.24 2.01
CA TYR A 81 -13.16 6.20 2.52
C TYR A 81 -12.55 5.34 3.61
N LEU A 82 -11.24 5.05 3.51
CA LEU A 82 -10.52 4.29 4.52
C LEU A 82 -10.29 5.13 5.79
N GLY A 83 -9.63 6.28 5.67
CA GLY A 83 -9.40 7.22 6.78
C GLY A 83 -8.89 6.57 8.09
N GLY A 84 -9.16 7.25 9.22
CA GLY A 84 -8.78 6.78 10.55
C GLY A 84 -7.33 7.09 10.93
N ASP A 85 -6.74 6.28 11.80
CA ASP A 85 -5.34 6.43 12.22
C ASP A 85 -4.41 6.27 11.01
N GLU A 86 -3.42 7.14 10.88
CA GLU A 86 -2.57 7.23 9.69
C GLU A 86 -1.14 7.63 10.01
N ILE A 87 -0.26 7.42 9.03
CA ILE A 87 1.13 7.89 9.05
C ILE A 87 1.22 9.13 8.15
N GLY A 88 1.18 10.32 8.74
CA GLY A 88 1.12 11.59 7.99
C GLY A 88 2.26 11.75 6.97
N GLY A 89 1.94 12.30 5.80
CA GLY A 89 2.88 12.53 4.69
C GLY A 89 3.24 11.29 3.86
N PHE A 90 2.69 10.11 4.19
CA PHE A 90 3.03 8.88 3.50
C PHE A 90 2.31 8.76 2.15
N GLY A 91 3.06 8.72 1.04
CA GLY A 91 2.53 8.37 -0.28
C GLY A 91 1.62 9.42 -0.94
N CYS A 92 1.56 10.64 -0.39
CA CYS A 92 0.62 11.68 -0.80
C CYS A 92 1.30 12.98 -1.29
N SER A 93 2.54 12.89 -1.78
CA SER A 93 3.34 14.09 -2.12
C SER A 93 2.82 14.88 -3.34
N ASP A 94 1.96 14.28 -4.16
CA ASP A 94 1.37 14.89 -5.35
C ASP A 94 -0.13 15.21 -5.19
N CYS A 95 -0.69 15.06 -3.98
CA CYS A 95 -2.08 15.36 -3.67
C CYS A 95 -2.21 16.18 -2.37
N ARG A 96 -3.45 16.41 -1.92
CA ARG A 96 -3.76 17.14 -0.67
C ARG A 96 -4.16 16.22 0.47
N CYS A 97 -4.08 14.90 0.29
CA CYS A 97 -4.34 13.95 1.36
C CYS A 97 -3.29 14.10 2.45
N THR A 98 -3.70 13.90 3.70
CA THR A 98 -2.80 13.90 4.85
C THR A 98 -1.92 12.65 4.87
N SER A 99 -2.44 11.52 4.39
CA SER A 99 -1.71 10.27 4.17
C SER A 99 -2.42 9.35 3.18
N HIS A 100 -1.68 8.42 2.60
CA HIS A 100 -2.18 7.21 1.93
C HIS A 100 -1.78 5.91 2.66
N LEU A 101 -1.29 5.99 3.90
CA LEU A 101 -0.97 4.83 4.75
C LEU A 101 -1.73 4.89 6.07
N PHE A 102 -2.63 3.94 6.26
CA PHE A 102 -3.56 3.88 7.40
C PHE A 102 -3.23 2.72 8.33
N TYR A 103 -3.34 2.93 9.64
CA TYR A 103 -3.11 1.94 10.69
C TYR A 103 -4.42 1.30 11.16
N ARG A 104 -4.38 0.01 11.48
CA ARG A 104 -5.49 -0.75 12.11
C ARG A 104 -4.97 -1.73 13.16
N ASN A 105 -5.76 -1.94 14.21
CA ASN A 105 -5.50 -2.97 15.22
C ASN A 105 -5.87 -4.39 14.73
N ASN A 106 -6.76 -4.51 13.74
CA ASN A 106 -7.29 -5.78 13.23
C ASN A 106 -7.05 -5.90 11.72
N ASN A 107 -7.11 -7.12 11.19
CA ASN A 107 -6.95 -7.39 9.76
C ASN A 107 -7.97 -6.62 8.91
N PRO A 108 -7.53 -5.69 8.04
CA PRO A 108 -8.41 -4.80 7.29
C PRO A 108 -8.80 -5.31 5.89
N GLN A 109 -8.50 -6.57 5.53
CA GLN A 109 -8.75 -7.08 4.18
C GLN A 109 -10.21 -6.90 3.72
N GLN A 110 -11.19 -7.15 4.60
CA GLN A 110 -12.61 -6.93 4.28
C GLN A 110 -12.97 -5.44 4.20
N GLU A 111 -12.31 -4.60 4.99
CA GLU A 111 -12.46 -3.14 4.94
C GLU A 111 -12.01 -2.61 3.57
N CYS A 112 -10.84 -3.03 3.08
CA CYS A 112 -10.34 -2.68 1.76
C CYS A 112 -11.32 -3.07 0.64
N CYS A 113 -11.89 -4.28 0.69
CA CYS A 113 -12.90 -4.72 -0.27
C CYS A 113 -14.15 -3.83 -0.23
N LYS A 114 -14.64 -3.48 0.97
CA LYS A 114 -15.81 -2.60 1.12
C LYS A 114 -15.52 -1.19 0.60
N ALA A 115 -14.34 -0.65 0.88
CA ALA A 115 -13.94 0.67 0.42
C ALA A 115 -13.86 0.76 -1.12
N LEU A 116 -13.30 -0.27 -1.77
CA LEU A 116 -13.31 -0.36 -3.24
C LEU A 116 -14.72 -0.46 -3.83
N ASN A 117 -15.60 -1.28 -3.23
CA ASN A 117 -17.00 -1.34 -3.65
C ASN A 117 -17.70 0.01 -3.50
N ALA A 118 -17.44 0.75 -2.41
CA ALA A 118 -18.00 2.09 -2.19
C ALA A 118 -17.48 3.12 -3.21
N CYS A 119 -16.30 2.89 -3.79
CA CYS A 119 -15.77 3.67 -4.91
C CYS A 119 -16.33 3.23 -6.28
N GLY A 120 -17.20 2.23 -6.33
CA GLY A 120 -17.76 1.68 -7.58
C GLY A 120 -16.88 0.64 -8.27
N CYS A 121 -15.78 0.20 -7.64
CA CYS A 121 -14.90 -0.84 -8.18
C CYS A 121 -15.31 -2.23 -7.67
N LYS A 122 -15.16 -3.25 -8.52
CA LYS A 122 -15.25 -4.65 -8.08
C LYS A 122 -13.88 -5.08 -7.52
N PRO A 123 -13.77 -5.40 -6.21
CA PRO A 123 -12.48 -5.76 -5.62
C PRO A 123 -12.04 -7.15 -6.04
N VAL A 124 -10.75 -7.28 -6.32
CA VAL A 124 -10.03 -8.54 -6.50
C VAL A 124 -8.91 -8.59 -5.47
N MET A 125 -8.88 -9.65 -4.66
CA MET A 125 -7.86 -9.86 -3.64
C MET A 125 -6.84 -10.89 -4.12
N ILE A 126 -5.57 -10.52 -4.03
CA ILE A 126 -4.42 -11.38 -4.33
C ILE A 126 -3.69 -11.58 -3.02
N SER A 127 -3.80 -12.77 -2.43
CA SER A 127 -3.04 -13.13 -1.23
C SER A 127 -1.56 -13.27 -1.58
N VAL A 128 -0.69 -12.73 -0.73
CA VAL A 128 0.76 -12.81 -0.90
C VAL A 128 1.31 -13.78 0.13
N THR A 129 1.97 -14.84 -0.32
CA THR A 129 2.54 -15.87 0.55
C THR A 129 3.96 -15.47 0.97
N PRO A 130 4.30 -15.41 2.26
CA PRO A 130 5.68 -15.22 2.68
C PRO A 130 6.56 -16.36 2.15
N GLY A 131 7.65 -16.05 1.45
CA GLY A 131 8.69 -17.03 1.07
C GLY A 131 8.63 -17.63 -0.35
N GLN A 132 7.74 -17.18 -1.24
CA GLN A 132 7.87 -17.51 -2.67
C GLN A 132 8.67 -16.42 -3.39
N GLY A 133 10.00 -16.52 -3.31
CA GLY A 133 10.85 -15.88 -4.31
C GLY A 133 10.56 -16.54 -5.66
N HIS A 134 10.00 -15.79 -6.61
CA HIS A 134 10.01 -16.24 -7.99
C HIS A 134 11.46 -16.21 -8.47
N ILE A 135 11.99 -17.42 -8.71
CA ILE A 135 13.22 -17.75 -9.45
C ILE A 135 13.47 -16.86 -10.67
#